data_AF-A0A2G6Q7E4-F1
#
_entry.id   AF-A0A2G6Q7E4-F1
#
_cell.length_a   1.000
_cell.length_b   1.000
_cell.length_c   1.000
_cell.angle_alpha   90.00
_cell.angle_beta   90.00
_cell.angle_gamma   90.00
#
_symmetry.space_group_name_H-M   'P 1'
#
loop_
_entity.id
_entity.type
_entity.pdbx_description
1 polymer ?
#
loop_
_entity_poly.entity_id
_entity_poly.type
_entity_poly.pdbx_seq_one_letter_code
_entity_poly.pdbx_strand_id
1 'polypeptide(L)'
;MKKKIQYIIYLFSYLPIYIFAYPVIFILGMAMDSPNEEHYIVQSMFYIFIVLITIGGAWVLNFLFRVSLKLEKNTVYTKTIFIMHLVLIPATPYVFLLGLHYL
;
A
#
# COMPACT_ATOMS: atom_id res chain seq x y z
N MET A 1 -17.58 21.61 -4.39
CA MET A 1 -17.67 20.33 -3.67
C MET A 1 -17.14 19.13 -4.47
N LYS A 2 -17.50 18.97 -5.75
CA LYS A 2 -17.09 17.82 -6.60
C LYS A 2 -15.58 17.51 -6.59
N LYS A 3 -14.71 18.53 -6.78
CA LYS A 3 -13.24 18.36 -6.77
C LYS A 3 -12.67 17.90 -5.42
N LYS A 4 -13.20 18.38 -4.29
CA LYS A 4 -12.73 18.00 -2.95
C LYS A 4 -12.97 16.50 -2.68
N ILE A 5 -14.16 16.01 -3.06
CA ILE A 5 -14.52 14.60 -2.92
C ILE A 5 -13.61 13.72 -3.79
N GLN A 6 -13.30 14.14 -5.02
CA GLN A 6 -12.37 13.40 -5.90
C GLN A 6 -10.96 13.27 -5.30
N TYR A 7 -10.46 14.31 -4.62
CA TYR A 7 -9.16 14.23 -3.92
C TYR A 7 -9.19 13.32 -2.70
N ILE A 8 -10.29 13.30 -1.95
CA ILE A 8 -10.47 12.37 -0.82
C ILE A 8 -10.51 10.93 -1.33
N ILE A 9 -11.30 10.65 -2.38
CA ILE A 9 -11.34 9.33 -3.00
C ILE A 9 -9.94 8.94 -3.52
N TYR A 10 -9.20 9.89 -4.09
CA TYR A 10 -7.84 9.63 -4.54
C TYR A 10 -6.90 9.27 -3.38
N LEU A 11 -6.98 9.98 -2.25
CA LEU A 11 -6.19 9.68 -1.06
C LEU A 11 -6.47 8.27 -0.49
N PHE A 12 -7.71 7.79 -0.57
CA PHE A 12 -8.08 6.45 -0.06
C PHE A 12 -7.96 5.34 -1.11
N SER A 13 -7.61 5.67 -2.36
CA SER A 13 -7.58 4.71 -3.47
C SER A 13 -6.48 3.65 -3.37
N TYR A 14 -5.60 3.72 -2.37
CA TYR A 14 -4.63 2.67 -2.05
C TYR A 14 -5.18 1.54 -1.19
N LEU A 15 -6.27 1.76 -0.46
CA LEU A 15 -6.86 0.72 0.39
C LEU A 15 -7.19 -0.58 -0.38
N PRO A 16 -7.73 -0.55 -1.61
CA PRO A 16 -8.01 -1.75 -2.38
C PRO A 16 -6.78 -2.60 -2.71
N ILE A 17 -5.57 -2.02 -2.75
CA ILE A 17 -4.34 -2.79 -2.96
C ILE A 17 -4.20 -3.87 -1.87
N TYR A 18 -4.58 -3.55 -0.63
CA TYR A 18 -4.45 -4.48 0.47
C TYR A 18 -5.43 -5.63 0.43
N ILE A 19 -6.58 -5.51 -0.24
CA ILE A 19 -7.48 -6.66 -0.42
C ILE A 19 -6.71 -7.79 -1.13
N PHE A 20 -5.88 -7.44 -2.11
CA PHE A 20 -5.05 -8.39 -2.85
C PHE A 20 -3.73 -8.72 -2.16
N ALA A 21 -3.13 -7.75 -1.44
CA ALA A 21 -1.88 -7.96 -0.73
C ALA A 21 -2.04 -8.77 0.58
N TYR A 22 -3.22 -8.72 1.20
CA TYR A 22 -3.49 -9.26 2.54
C TYR A 22 -3.12 -10.74 2.69
N PRO A 23 -3.50 -11.67 1.78
CA PRO A 23 -3.14 -13.08 1.93
C PRO A 23 -1.63 -13.30 2.03
N VAL A 24 -0.85 -12.54 1.25
CA VAL A 24 0.61 -12.63 1.25
C VAL A 24 1.19 -12.02 2.53
N ILE A 25 0.68 -10.86 2.96
CA ILE A 25 1.09 -10.22 4.23
C ILE A 25 0.83 -11.17 5.41
N PHE A 26 -0.33 -11.83 5.42
CA PHE A 26 -0.71 -12.75 6.49
C PHE A 26 0.20 -13.98 6.54
N ILE A 27 0.46 -14.62 5.39
CA ILE A 27 1.38 -15.77 5.32
C ILE A 27 2.80 -15.39 5.76
N LEU A 28 3.31 -14.25 5.28
CA LEU A 28 4.64 -13.78 5.67
C LEU A 28 4.68 -13.39 7.15
N GLY A 29 3.61 -12.82 7.70
CA GLY A 29 3.46 -12.55 9.12
C GLY A 29 3.58 -13.81 9.98
N MET A 30 2.81 -14.85 9.66
CA MET A 30 2.90 -16.13 10.37
C MET A 30 4.27 -16.80 10.21
N ALA A 31 4.89 -16.70 9.03
CA ALA A 31 6.22 -17.23 8.80
C ALA A 31 7.30 -16.51 9.62
N MET A 32 7.15 -15.20 9.88
CA MET A 32 8.07 -14.45 10.75
C MET A 32 8.01 -14.88 12.21
N ASP A 33 6.85 -15.34 12.69
CA ASP A 33 6.66 -15.81 14.07
C ASP A 33 7.00 -17.31 14.25
N SER A 34 7.25 -18.05 13.16
CA SER A 34 7.59 -19.46 13.21
C SER A 34 9.04 -19.69 13.66
N PRO A 35 9.30 -20.57 14.64
CA PRO A 35 10.66 -20.91 15.05
C PRO A 35 11.41 -21.81 14.06
N ASN A 36 10.71 -22.34 13.05
CA ASN A 36 11.27 -23.28 12.08
C ASN A 36 11.82 -22.59 10.82
N GLU A 37 11.58 -21.28 10.66
CA GLU A 37 11.95 -20.54 9.46
C GLU A 37 13.19 -19.68 9.70
N GLU A 38 14.03 -19.52 8.69
CA GLU A 38 15.14 -18.58 8.75
C GLU A 38 14.62 -17.15 8.68
N HIS A 39 14.53 -16.47 9.84
CA HIS A 39 13.98 -15.11 9.94
C HIS A 39 14.59 -14.11 8.94
N TYR A 40 15.88 -14.23 8.62
CA TYR A 40 16.53 -13.39 7.60
C TYR A 40 15.92 -13.54 6.20
N ILE A 41 15.59 -14.77 5.81
CA ILE A 41 14.99 -15.07 4.50
C ILE A 41 13.57 -14.49 4.45
N VAL A 42 12.77 -14.76 5.48
CA VAL A 42 11.37 -14.27 5.55
C VAL A 42 11.33 -12.74 5.55
N GLN A 43 12.21 -12.09 6.30
CA GLN A 43 12.31 -10.64 6.35
C GLN A 43 12.72 -10.04 4.99
N SER A 44 13.64 -10.68 4.27
CA SER A 44 14.03 -10.27 2.91
C SER A 44 12.88 -10.41 1.93
N MET A 45 12.13 -11.52 1.97
CA MET A 45 10.92 -11.73 1.17
C MET A 45 9.86 -10.67 1.46
N PHE A 46 9.70 -10.29 2.72
CA PHE A 46 8.77 -9.24 3.14
C PHE A 46 9.15 -7.86 2.57
N TYR A 47 10.42 -7.47 2.63
CA TYR A 47 10.87 -6.21 2.02
C TYR A 47 10.69 -6.20 0.50
N ILE A 48 11.03 -7.29 -0.19
CA ILE A 48 10.81 -7.41 -1.63
C ILE A 48 9.32 -7.27 -1.95
N PHE A 49 8.46 -7.94 -1.20
CA PHE A 49 7.01 -7.85 -1.37
C PHE A 49 6.51 -6.41 -1.18
N ILE A 50 6.97 -5.72 -0.13
CA ILE A 50 6.64 -4.30 0.11
C ILE A 50 7.02 -3.41 -1.09
N VAL A 51 8.21 -3.61 -1.64
CA VAL A 51 8.65 -2.86 -2.82
C VAL A 51 7.73 -3.13 -4.01
N LEU A 52 7.37 -4.39 -4.25
CA LEU A 52 6.49 -4.79 -5.35
C LEU A 52 5.08 -4.18 -5.21
N ILE A 53 4.46 -4.26 -4.02
CA ILE A 53 3.14 -3.66 -3.81
C ILE A 53 3.17 -2.14 -3.85
N THR A 54 4.29 -1.51 -3.48
CA THR A 54 4.44 -0.05 -3.56
C THR A 54 4.51 0.41 -5.00
N ILE A 55 5.33 -0.24 -5.82
CA ILE A 55 5.45 0.06 -7.26
C ILE A 55 4.14 -0.27 -7.99
N GLY A 56 3.63 -1.48 -7.80
CA GLY A 56 2.38 -1.94 -8.42
C GLY A 56 1.19 -1.09 -8.00
N GLY A 57 1.10 -0.77 -6.71
CA GLY A 57 0.09 0.10 -6.14
C GLY A 57 0.13 1.51 -6.72
N ALA A 58 1.31 2.14 -6.73
CA ALA A 58 1.49 3.47 -7.34
C ALA A 58 1.09 3.47 -8.83
N TRP A 59 1.39 2.40 -9.55
CA TRP A 59 0.99 2.23 -10.95
C TRP A 59 -0.53 2.12 -11.12
N VAL A 60 -1.19 1.27 -10.32
CA VAL A 60 -2.66 1.12 -10.32
C VAL A 60 -3.35 2.43 -9.96
N LEU A 61 -2.86 3.15 -8.95
CA LEU A 61 -3.40 4.47 -8.58
C LEU A 61 -3.27 5.49 -9.70
N ASN A 62 -2.13 5.53 -10.39
CA ASN A 62 -1.93 6.42 -11.52
C ASN A 62 -2.87 6.06 -12.69
N PHE A 63 -3.16 4.78 -12.90
CA PHE A 63 -4.14 4.33 -13.88
C PHE A 63 -5.57 4.76 -13.50
N LEU A 64 -6.01 4.48 -12.27
CA LEU A 64 -7.33 4.89 -11.75
C LEU A 64 -7.51 6.41 -11.81
N PHE A 65 -6.46 7.17 -11.50
CA PHE A 65 -6.44 8.62 -11.63
C PHE A 65 -6.73 9.06 -13.07
N ARG A 66 -6.06 8.44 -14.05
CA ARG A 66 -6.19 8.79 -15.48
C ARG A 66 -7.58 8.46 -16.03
N VAL A 67 -8.15 7.33 -15.62
CA VAL A 67 -9.38 6.80 -16.21
C VAL A 67 -10.64 7.31 -15.49
N SER A 68 -10.66 7.28 -14.16
CA SER A 68 -11.90 7.44 -13.39
C SER A 68 -12.13 8.86 -12.87
N LEU A 69 -11.08 9.56 -12.41
CA LEU A 69 -11.27 10.78 -11.63
C LEU A 69 -11.18 12.07 -12.45
N LYS A 70 -10.69 12.03 -13.71
CA LYS A 70 -10.52 13.19 -14.60
C LYS A 70 -9.92 14.42 -13.89
N LEU A 71 -9.05 14.18 -12.91
CA LEU A 71 -8.41 15.21 -12.11
C LEU A 71 -7.30 15.89 -12.92
N GLU A 72 -7.05 17.16 -12.61
CA GLU A 72 -6.02 17.95 -13.27
C GLU A 72 -4.62 17.40 -12.90
N LYS A 73 -3.87 16.96 -13.91
CA LYS A 73 -2.53 16.40 -13.74
C LYS A 73 -1.57 17.46 -13.20
N ASN A 74 -0.56 17.01 -12.44
CA ASN A 74 0.61 17.81 -12.09
C ASN A 74 0.33 19.01 -11.15
N THR A 75 -0.84 19.07 -10.54
CA THR A 75 -1.14 20.06 -9.49
C THR A 75 -0.43 19.71 -8.19
N VAL A 76 -0.23 20.69 -7.31
CA VAL A 76 0.38 20.47 -5.98
C VAL A 76 -0.38 19.36 -5.23
N TYR A 77 -1.72 19.41 -5.21
CA TYR A 77 -2.55 18.41 -4.53
C TYR A 77 -2.37 16.98 -5.06
N THR A 78 -2.35 16.80 -6.38
CA THR A 78 -2.18 15.46 -6.97
C THR A 78 -0.79 14.89 -6.72
N LYS A 79 0.26 15.73 -6.78
CA LYS A 79 1.62 15.33 -6.41
C LYS A 79 1.73 14.96 -4.95
N THR A 80 1.18 15.79 -4.06
CA THR A 80 1.24 15.52 -2.62
C THR A 80 0.54 14.20 -2.31
N ILE A 81 -0.65 13.95 -2.85
CA ILE A 81 -1.35 12.68 -2.63
C ILE A 81 -0.55 11.51 -3.21
N PHE A 82 0.07 11.65 -4.38
CA PHE A 82 0.94 10.61 -4.93
C PHE A 82 2.15 10.31 -4.02
N ILE A 83 2.80 11.34 -3.48
CA ILE A 83 3.90 11.19 -2.52
C ILE A 83 3.42 10.51 -1.23
N MET A 84 2.23 10.89 -0.73
CA MET A 84 1.62 10.22 0.42
C MET A 84 1.46 8.73 0.16
N HIS A 85 1.09 8.30 -1.05
CA HIS A 85 0.98 6.88 -1.40
C HIS A 85 2.30 6.12 -1.33
N LEU A 86 3.42 6.75 -1.70
CA LEU A 86 4.74 6.14 -1.57
C LEU A 86 5.13 5.86 -0.11
N VAL A 87 4.49 6.53 0.85
CA VAL A 87 4.70 6.31 2.28
C VAL A 87 3.61 5.40 2.86
N LEU A 88 2.34 5.67 2.55
CA LEU A 88 1.19 4.94 3.08
C LEU A 88 1.17 3.47 2.61
N ILE A 89 1.54 3.20 1.36
CA ILE A 89 1.57 1.84 0.81
C ILE A 89 2.54 0.93 1.58
N PRO A 90 3.82 1.28 1.72
CA PRO A 90 4.75 0.45 2.49
C PRO A 90 4.50 0.51 4.00
N ALA A 91 3.94 1.59 4.55
CA ALA A 91 3.71 1.71 6.00
C ALA A 91 2.57 0.84 6.53
N THR A 92 1.50 0.64 5.76
CA THR A 92 0.31 -0.07 6.26
C THR A 92 0.56 -1.54 6.62
N PRO A 93 1.34 -2.33 5.85
CA PRO A 93 1.72 -3.68 6.26
C PRO A 93 2.42 -3.74 7.62
N TYR A 94 3.28 -2.77 7.94
CA TYR A 94 3.92 -2.71 9.26
C TYR A 94 2.92 -2.43 10.38
N VAL A 95 2.01 -1.48 10.18
CA VAL A 95 0.96 -1.17 11.17
C VAL A 95 0.04 -2.38 11.38
N PHE A 96 -0.29 -3.08 10.30
CA PHE A 96 -1.12 -4.27 10.33
C PHE A 96 -0.46 -5.42 11.11
N LEU A 97 0.80 -5.72 10.82
CA LEU A 97 1.57 -6.74 11.55
C LEU A 97 1.78 -6.38 13.02
N LEU A 98 2.04 -5.11 13.31
CA LEU A 98 2.13 -4.63 14.69
C LEU A 98 0.82 -4.88 15.43
N GLY A 99 -0.33 -4.63 14.80
CA GLY A 99 -1.64 -4.94 15.37
C GLY A 99 -1.87 -6.43 15.61
N LEU A 100 -1.43 -7.30 14.69
CA LEU A 100 -1.50 -8.77 14.85
C LEU A 100 -0.68 -9.27 16.04
N HIS A 101 0.49 -8.68 16.31
CA HIS A 101 1.32 -9.08 17.44
C HIS A 101 0.66 -8.83 18.81
N TYR A 102 -0.26 -7.85 18.89
CA TYR A 102 -0.97 -7.49 20.13
C TYR A 102 -2.35 -8.16 20.28
N LEU A 103 -2.73 -9.04 19.34
CA LEU A 103 -3.98 -9.82 19.37
C LEU A 103 -3.72 -11.26 19.82
#